data_AF-A0A8S9XIV7-F1
#
_entry.id   AF-A0A8S9XIV7-F1
#
_cell.length_a   1.000
_cell.length_b   1.000
_cell.length_c   1.000
_cell.angle_alpha   90.00
_cell.angle_beta   90.00
_cell.angle_gamma   90.00
#
_symmetry.space_group_name_H-M   'P 1'
#
loop_
_entity.id
_entity.type
_entity.pdbx_description
1 polymer ?
#
loop_
_entity_poly.entity_id
_entity_poly.type
_entity_poly.pdbx_seq_one_letter_code
_entity_poly.pdbx_strand_id
1 'polypeptide(L)' 'VLVLDKGLVVEFDSPSVLLKKKGSVFYSMAKDAGLVS' A
#
# COMPACT_ATOMS: atom_id res chain seq x y z
N VAL A 1 0.38 8.51 3.01
CA VAL A 1 1.39 7.56 2.48
C VAL A 1 1.48 7.78 0.99
N LEU A 2 2.69 7.89 0.48
CA LEU A 2 2.98 7.98 -0.95
C LEU A 2 3.72 6.70 -1.36
N VAL A 3 3.18 5.95 -2.31
CA VAL A 3 3.82 4.76 -2.88
C VAL A 3 4.30 5.11 -4.28
N LEU A 4 5.59 4.87 -4.51
CA LEU A 4 6.23 5.08 -5.79
C LEU A 4 6.60 3.73 -6.41
N ASP A 5 6.32 3.55 -7.69
CA ASP A 5 6.86 2.46 -8.50
C ASP A 5 7.55 3.07 -9.73
N LYS A 6 8.80 2.68 -9.97
CA LYS A 6 9.63 3.17 -11.09
C LYS A 6 9.65 4.70 -11.23
N GLY A 7 9.65 5.42 -10.11
CA GLY A 7 9.68 6.90 -10.09
C GLY A 7 8.33 7.58 -10.37
N LEU A 8 7.24 6.81 -10.47
CA LEU A 8 5.88 7.32 -10.65
C LEU A 8 5.06 7.09 -9.38
N VAL A 9 4.13 8.01 -9.11
CA VAL A 9 3.16 7.85 -8.03
C VAL A 9 2.11 6.83 -8.44
N VAL A 10 2.02 5.72 -7.71
CA VAL A 10 1.02 4.67 -7.96
C VAL A 10 -0.09 4.69 -6.92
N GLU A 11 0.19 5.10 -5.67
CA GLU A 11 -0.82 5.24 -4.63
C GLU A 11 -0.51 6.44 -3.73
N PHE A 12 -1.56 7.18 -3.36
CA PHE A 12 -1.46 8.27 -2.40
C PHE A 12 -2.76 8.39 -1.59
N ASP A 13 -2.70 8.04 -0.30
CA ASP A 13 -3.80 8.18 0.65
C ASP A 13 -3.30 7.95 2.10
N SER A 14 -4.19 8.02 3.08
CA SER A 14 -3.95 7.59 4.45
C SER A 14 -3.72 6.06 4.55
N PRO A 15 -2.90 5.57 5.51
CA PRO A 15 -2.62 4.13 5.65
C PRO A 15 -3.89 3.30 5.83
N SER A 16 -4.84 3.77 6.64
CA SER A 16 -6.09 3.08 6.93
C SER A 16 -7.01 2.96 5.71
N VAL A 17 -6.92 3.88 4.74
CA VAL A 17 -7.63 3.76 3.46
C VAL A 17 -6.92 2.77 2.55
N LEU A 18 -5.59 2.83 2.44
CA LEU A 18 -4.82 1.91 1.60
C LEU A 18 -4.89 0.46 2.09
N LEU A 19 -4.84 0.21 3.40
CA LEU A 19 -4.96 -1.14 3.98
C LEU A 19 -6.33 -1.78 3.76
N LYS A 20 -7.38 -0.99 3.54
CA LYS A 20 -8.71 -1.54 3.16
C LYS A 20 -8.74 -2.01 1.71
N LYS A 21 -7.85 -1.48 0.86
CA LYS A 21 -7.73 -1.87 -0.55
C LYS A 21 -6.83 -3.11 -0.65
N LYS A 22 -7.42 -4.30 -0.55
CA LYS A 22 -6.68 -5.58 -0.59
C LYS A 22 -5.86 -5.83 -1.87
N GLY A 23 -6.18 -5.13 -2.95
CA GLY A 23 -5.40 -5.16 -4.21
C GLY A 23 -4.35 -4.06 -4.32
N SER A 24 -4.19 -3.22 -3.31
CA SER A 24 -3.21 -2.13 -3.33
C SER A 24 -1.79 -2.65 -3.14
N VAL A 25 -0.83 -1.94 -3.75
CA VAL A 25 0.61 -2.21 -3.55
C VAL A 25 0.95 -2.04 -2.07
N PHE A 26 0.39 -1.03 -1.42
CA PHE A 26 0.58 -0.83 0.02
C PHE A 26 0.09 -2.00 0.87
N TYR A 27 -1.08 -2.57 0.58
CA TYR A 27 -1.59 -3.74 1.30
C TYR A 27 -0.69 -4.95 1.08
N SER A 28 -0.25 -5.20 -0.15
CA SER A 28 0.68 -6.30 -0.45
C SER A 28 2.00 -6.15 0.32
N MET A 29 2.59 -4.95 0.35
CA MET A 29 3.78 -4.67 1.16
C MET A 29 3.54 -4.92 2.66
N ALA A 30 2.38 -4.48 3.18
CA ALA A 30 2.03 -4.69 4.58
C ALA A 30 1.80 -6.19 4.90
N LYS A 31 1.23 -6.95 3.97
CA LYS A 31 1.03 -8.39 4.08
C LYS A 31 2.36 -9.14 4.06
N ASP A 32 3.25 -8.80 3.14
CA ASP A 32 4.59 -9.38 3.03
C ASP A 32 5.45 -9.09 4.28
N ALA A 33 5.24 -7.93 4.90
CA ALA A 33 5.86 -7.55 6.17
C ALA A 33 5.19 -8.19 7.41
N GLY A 34 4.11 -8.97 7.25
CA GLY A 34 3.39 -9.61 8.35
C GLY A 34 2.58 -8.65 9.23
N LEU A 35 2.28 -7.45 8.74
CA LEU A 35 1.51 -6.42 9.47
C LEU A 35 -0.01 -6.60 9.31
N VAL A 36 -0.43 -7.31 8.26
CA VAL A 36 -1.83 -7.65 7.97
C VAL A 36 -1.94 -9.07 7.41
N SER A 37 -3.10 -9.70 7.60
CA SER A 37 -3.43 -11.06 7.14
C SER A 37 -4.08 -11.06 5.75
#